data_AF-A0A7V3M6S2-F1
#
_entry.id   AF-A0A7V3M6S2-F1
#
_cell.length_a   1.000
_cell.length_b   1.000
_cell.length_c   1.000
_cell.angle_alpha   90.00
_cell.angle_beta   90.00
_cell.angle_gamma   90.00
#
_symmetry.space_group_name_H-M   'P 1'
#
loop_
_entity.id
_entity.type
_entity.pdbx_description
1 polymer ?
#
loop_
_entity_poly.entity_id
_entity_poly.type
_entity_poly.pdbx_seq_one_letter_code
_entity_poly.pdbx_strand_id
1 'polypeptide(L)'
;MQNQKISINKLLLVFFIILCPLFAVKSVCEEAKLPEEYQKKVLTYDFNNAEIIHDGIYGTIVLSKDRWKNWVARGITILSAYVIVLIIILSMPKKNEFELAICYWLSGVMFALSLWESLSGWLLFNINKPDYGYIFAFVSLLMYLFSYMILMKVKKSDVVNIEKKEANIEKEIENPILSSVDNAPGKFEKEDFIK
;
A
#
# COMPACT_ATOMS: atom_id res chain seq x y z
N MET A 1 23.59 20.87 -14.45
CA MET A 1 22.11 20.83 -14.51
C MET A 1 21.64 19.71 -15.45
N GLN A 2 21.71 18.46 -14.99
CA GLN A 2 21.27 17.28 -15.75
C GLN A 2 20.40 16.44 -14.82
N ASN A 3 19.11 16.76 -14.70
CA ASN A 3 18.12 15.85 -14.09
C ASN A 3 16.70 16.39 -14.26
N GLN A 4 16.16 16.31 -15.48
CA GLN A 4 14.71 16.50 -15.68
C GLN A 4 14.13 15.82 -16.92
N LYS A 5 14.75 14.73 -17.40
CA LYS A 5 14.08 13.77 -18.28
C LYS A 5 13.57 12.59 -17.44
N ILE A 6 12.59 12.85 -16.57
CA ILE A 6 11.65 11.79 -16.21
C ILE A 6 10.95 11.47 -17.54
N SER A 7 11.33 10.34 -18.16
CA SER A 7 10.85 10.05 -19.52
C SER A 7 9.33 10.00 -19.50
N ILE A 8 8.71 10.70 -20.44
CA ILE A 8 7.25 10.76 -20.63
C ILE A 8 6.64 9.35 -20.63
N ASN A 9 7.40 8.34 -21.05
CA ASN A 9 7.02 6.93 -21.00
C ASN A 9 6.80 6.38 -19.58
N LYS A 10 7.57 6.83 -18.56
CA LYS A 10 7.33 6.45 -17.16
C LYS A 10 6.06 7.09 -16.60
N LEU A 11 5.78 8.34 -16.98
CA LEU A 11 4.55 9.03 -16.58
C LEU A 11 3.33 8.37 -17.22
N LEU A 12 3.37 8.10 -18.54
CA LEU A 12 2.31 7.41 -19.28
C LEU A 12 2.06 5.99 -18.76
N LEU A 13 3.10 5.25 -18.40
CA LEU A 13 2.96 3.89 -17.86
C LEU A 13 2.33 3.92 -16.46
N VAL A 14 2.71 4.86 -15.60
CA VAL A 14 2.01 5.08 -14.32
C VAL A 14 0.56 5.52 -14.55
N PHE A 15 0.30 6.37 -15.54
CA PHE A 15 -1.04 6.82 -15.90
C PHE A 15 -1.92 5.66 -16.39
N PHE A 16 -1.39 4.79 -17.26
CA PHE A 16 -2.10 3.63 -17.77
C PHE A 16 -2.39 2.61 -16.68
N ILE A 17 -1.43 2.38 -15.78
CA ILE A 17 -1.61 1.40 -14.70
C ILE A 17 -2.52 1.92 -13.58
N ILE A 18 -2.72 3.23 -13.45
CA ILE A 18 -3.71 3.81 -12.54
C ILE A 18 -5.09 3.89 -13.21
N LEU A 19 -5.17 4.27 -14.49
CA LEU A 19 -6.46 4.40 -15.19
C LEU A 19 -7.12 3.06 -15.48
N CYS A 20 -6.35 2.02 -15.81
CA CYS A 20 -6.89 0.72 -16.16
C CYS A 20 -7.70 0.06 -15.01
N PRO A 21 -7.18 0.01 -13.76
CA PRO A 21 -7.98 -0.44 -12.63
C PRO A 21 -9.11 0.53 -12.29
N LEU A 22 -8.96 1.84 -12.47
CA LEU A 22 -10.06 2.80 -12.27
C LEU A 22 -11.21 2.60 -13.26
N PHE A 23 -10.90 2.26 -14.51
CA PHE A 23 -11.91 2.00 -15.54
C PHE A 23 -12.62 0.66 -15.29
N ALA A 24 -11.88 -0.37 -14.90
CA ALA A 24 -12.44 -1.65 -14.46
C ALA A 24 -13.34 -1.47 -13.22
N VAL A 25 -12.89 -0.70 -12.23
CA VAL A 25 -13.67 -0.37 -11.03
C VAL A 25 -14.91 0.44 -11.36
N LYS A 26 -14.84 1.39 -12.32
CA LYS A 26 -16.01 2.17 -12.72
C LYS A 26 -17.09 1.29 -13.35
N SER A 27 -16.71 0.40 -14.28
CA SER A 27 -17.62 -0.57 -14.89
C SER A 27 -18.29 -1.46 -13.84
N VAL A 28 -17.49 -1.94 -12.88
CA VAL A 28 -17.95 -2.80 -11.79
C VAL A 28 -18.82 -2.03 -10.78
N CYS A 29 -18.50 -0.78 -10.47
CA CYS A 29 -19.31 0.10 -9.61
C CYS A 29 -20.66 0.44 -10.22
N GLU A 30 -20.73 0.65 -11.54
CA GLU A 30 -22.00 0.93 -12.22
C GLU A 30 -22.94 -0.29 -12.18
N GLU A 31 -22.41 -1.51 -12.29
CA GLU A 31 -23.16 -2.76 -12.18
C GLU A 31 -23.46 -3.18 -10.72
N ALA A 32 -22.60 -2.80 -9.77
CA ALA A 32 -22.75 -3.11 -8.36
C ALA A 32 -23.65 -2.12 -7.60
N LYS A 33 -24.16 -1.05 -8.25
CA LYS A 33 -25.19 -0.19 -7.66
C LYS A 33 -26.40 -1.04 -7.28
N LEU A 34 -26.57 -1.25 -5.98
CA LEU A 34 -27.84 -1.71 -5.42
C LEU A 34 -28.92 -0.71 -5.84
N PRO A 35 -30.07 -1.15 -6.39
CA PRO A 35 -31.15 -0.23 -6.68
C PRO A 35 -31.55 0.47 -5.36
N GLU A 36 -31.68 1.80 -5.41
CA GLU A 36 -32.00 2.66 -4.25
C GLU A 36 -33.26 2.22 -3.50
N GLU A 37 -34.08 1.38 -4.12
CA GLU A 37 -35.25 0.73 -3.56
C GLU A 37 -34.96 -0.15 -2.32
N TYR A 38 -33.74 -0.68 -2.18
CA TYR A 38 -33.36 -1.52 -1.03
C TYR A 38 -33.13 -0.74 0.27
N GLN A 39 -32.84 0.57 0.21
CA GLN A 39 -32.58 1.36 1.43
C GLN A 39 -33.86 1.84 2.13
N LYS A 40 -35.05 1.67 1.52
CA LYS A 40 -36.31 2.23 2.04
C LYS A 40 -37.45 1.24 2.26
N LYS A 41 -37.35 -0.03 1.85
CA LYS A 41 -38.43 -1.01 2.07
C LYS A 41 -38.25 -1.75 3.38
N VAL A 42 -39.14 -1.42 4.32
CA VAL A 42 -39.56 -2.24 5.46
C VAL A 42 -39.63 -3.71 5.04
N LEU A 43 -39.10 -4.59 5.89
CA LEU A 43 -39.07 -6.06 5.82
C LEU A 43 -40.35 -6.71 5.28
N THR A 44 -40.52 -6.72 3.95
CA THR A 44 -41.24 -7.76 3.24
C THR A 44 -40.19 -8.68 2.65
N TYR A 45 -39.99 -9.85 3.28
CA TYR A 45 -39.07 -10.87 2.78
C TYR A 45 -39.60 -11.42 1.45
N ASP A 46 -39.20 -10.80 0.35
CA ASP A 46 -39.42 -11.33 -0.98
C ASP A 46 -38.35 -12.39 -1.27
N PHE A 47 -38.74 -13.67 -1.15
CA PHE A 47 -37.85 -14.82 -1.32
C PHE A 47 -37.41 -15.04 -2.79
N ASN A 48 -37.91 -14.24 -3.74
CA ASN A 48 -37.56 -14.35 -5.16
C ASN A 48 -36.04 -14.20 -5.43
N ASN A 49 -35.35 -13.41 -4.59
CA ASN A 49 -33.90 -13.14 -4.72
C ASN A 49 -33.02 -14.03 -3.81
N ALA A 50 -33.61 -15.02 -3.15
CA ALA A 50 -32.89 -15.99 -2.35
C ALA A 50 -32.66 -17.30 -3.13
N GLU A 51 -31.52 -17.91 -2.88
CA GLU A 51 -31.20 -19.27 -3.27
C GLU A 51 -31.37 -20.15 -2.03
N ILE A 52 -32.25 -21.14 -2.13
CA ILE A 52 -32.58 -22.06 -1.05
C ILE A 52 -31.83 -23.36 -1.33
N ILE A 53 -30.85 -23.67 -0.49
CA ILE A 53 -30.09 -24.92 -0.55
C ILE A 53 -30.59 -25.82 0.57
N HIS A 54 -31.05 -27.02 0.21
CA HIS A 54 -31.41 -28.05 1.19
C HIS A 54 -30.21 -28.96 1.42
N ASP A 55 -29.55 -28.80 2.56
CA ASP A 55 -28.45 -29.67 2.99
C ASP A 55 -28.97 -30.67 4.04
N GLY A 56 -28.64 -31.96 3.88
CA GLY A 56 -29.07 -33.03 4.78
C GLY A 56 -28.46 -32.94 6.18
N ILE A 57 -27.35 -32.23 6.36
CA ILE A 57 -26.66 -32.08 7.65
C ILE A 57 -26.93 -30.71 8.28
N TYR A 58 -26.91 -29.64 7.46
CA TYR A 58 -27.03 -28.26 7.93
C TYR A 58 -28.46 -27.68 7.80
N GLY A 59 -29.40 -28.45 7.25
CA GLY A 59 -30.78 -28.04 7.04
C GLY A 59 -30.95 -27.12 5.83
N THR A 60 -32.01 -26.32 5.83
CA THR A 60 -32.30 -25.37 4.74
C THR A 60 -31.48 -24.10 4.93
N ILE A 61 -30.49 -23.88 4.07
CA ILE A 61 -29.66 -22.68 4.04
C ILE A 61 -30.25 -21.71 3.01
N VAL A 62 -30.65 -20.52 3.47
CA VAL A 62 -31.15 -19.45 2.60
C VAL A 62 -30.03 -18.44 2.37
N LEU A 63 -29.63 -18.27 1.11
CA LEU A 63 -28.52 -17.40 0.72
C LEU A 63 -29.02 -16.33 -0.27
N SER A 64 -28.55 -15.09 -0.15
CA SER A 64 -28.87 -14.06 -1.15
C SER A 64 -28.13 -14.34 -2.46
N LYS A 65 -28.82 -14.19 -3.60
CA LYS A 65 -28.21 -14.26 -4.94
C LYS A 65 -27.21 -13.11 -5.20
N ASP A 66 -27.35 -12.01 -4.47
CA ASP A 66 -26.55 -10.78 -4.64
C ASP A 66 -25.32 -10.70 -3.71
N ARG A 67 -24.95 -11.80 -3.04
CA ARG A 67 -23.76 -11.84 -2.14
C ARG A 67 -22.46 -11.41 -2.81
N TRP A 68 -22.33 -11.66 -4.11
CA TRP A 68 -21.15 -11.26 -4.89
C TRP A 68 -20.97 -9.74 -4.91
N LYS A 69 -22.06 -8.94 -4.91
CA LYS A 69 -22.00 -7.46 -4.90
C LYS A 69 -21.32 -6.93 -3.64
N ASN A 70 -21.56 -7.58 -2.49
CA ASN A 70 -20.90 -7.22 -1.24
C ASN A 70 -19.39 -7.48 -1.28
N TRP A 71 -18.97 -8.60 -1.89
CA TRP A 71 -17.55 -8.90 -2.08
C TRP A 71 -16.87 -7.93 -3.05
N VAL A 72 -17.55 -7.57 -4.12
CA VAL A 72 -17.12 -6.52 -5.05
C VAL A 72 -16.94 -5.17 -4.32
N ALA A 73 -17.92 -4.75 -3.52
CA ALA A 73 -17.85 -3.50 -2.75
C ALA A 73 -16.69 -3.49 -1.75
N ARG A 74 -16.43 -4.63 -1.11
CA ARG A 74 -15.25 -4.81 -0.23
C ARG A 74 -13.95 -4.68 -1.01
N GLY A 75 -13.83 -5.34 -2.18
CA GLY A 75 -12.67 -5.23 -3.06
C GLY A 75 -12.36 -3.77 -3.43
N ILE A 76 -13.37 -3.04 -3.86
CA ILE A 76 -13.24 -1.61 -4.19
C ILE A 76 -12.78 -0.79 -2.98
N THR A 77 -13.24 -1.13 -1.77
CA THR A 77 -12.82 -0.47 -0.53
C THR A 77 -11.36 -0.77 -0.18
N ILE A 78 -10.90 -2.00 -0.39
CA ILE A 78 -9.50 -2.40 -0.17
C ILE A 78 -8.59 -1.69 -1.19
N LEU A 79 -9.01 -1.65 -2.45
CA LEU A 79 -8.28 -0.97 -3.51
C LEU A 79 -8.15 0.55 -3.23
N SER A 80 -9.21 1.20 -2.77
CA SER A 80 -9.15 2.62 -2.42
C SER A 80 -8.22 2.88 -1.22
N ALA A 81 -8.28 2.04 -0.20
CA ALA A 81 -7.35 2.09 0.93
C ALA A 81 -5.89 1.90 0.47
N TYR A 82 -5.64 0.97 -0.45
CA TYR A 82 -4.32 0.73 -1.03
C TYR A 82 -3.76 1.95 -1.76
N VAL A 83 -4.59 2.62 -2.57
CA VAL A 83 -4.19 3.86 -3.27
C VAL A 83 -3.86 4.98 -2.28
N ILE A 84 -4.62 5.11 -1.19
CA ILE A 84 -4.33 6.10 -0.14
C ILE A 84 -2.97 5.82 0.50
N VAL A 85 -2.70 4.57 0.91
CA VAL A 85 -1.40 4.21 1.51
C VAL A 85 -0.25 4.45 0.52
N LEU A 86 -0.45 4.11 -0.75
CA LEU A 86 0.52 4.38 -1.81
C LEU A 86 0.87 5.88 -1.89
N ILE A 87 -0.14 6.75 -1.90
CA ILE A 87 0.07 8.21 -1.95
C ILE A 87 0.87 8.68 -0.73
N ILE A 88 0.53 8.20 0.47
CA ILE A 88 1.23 8.55 1.72
C ILE A 88 2.73 8.20 1.62
N ILE A 89 3.08 6.99 1.18
CA ILE A 89 4.49 6.55 1.08
C ILE A 89 5.25 7.36 0.02
N LEU A 90 4.59 7.72 -1.08
CA LEU A 90 5.21 8.53 -2.14
C LEU A 90 5.43 9.98 -1.70
N SER A 91 4.50 10.55 -0.92
CA SER A 91 4.59 11.91 -0.39
C SER A 91 5.58 12.06 0.77
N MET A 92 5.86 10.98 1.50
CA MET A 92 6.74 11.04 2.68
C MET A 92 8.22 11.17 2.29
N PRO A 93 8.95 12.17 2.82
CA PRO A 93 10.40 12.25 2.70
C PRO A 93 11.05 11.05 3.41
N LYS A 94 12.22 10.64 2.93
CA LYS A 94 12.95 9.45 3.44
C LYS A 94 14.30 9.88 3.99
N LYS A 95 14.29 10.93 4.82
CA LYS A 95 15.52 11.55 5.35
C LYS A 95 15.83 11.05 6.75
N ASN A 96 14.79 10.85 7.55
CA ASN A 96 14.92 10.43 8.94
C ASN A 96 14.70 8.91 9.10
N GLU A 97 15.32 8.30 10.11
CA GLU A 97 15.14 6.86 10.40
C GLU A 97 13.70 6.53 10.77
N PHE A 98 13.04 7.42 11.52
CA PHE A 98 11.63 7.27 11.87
C PHE A 98 10.71 7.27 10.64
N GLU A 99 10.98 8.15 9.67
CA GLU A 99 10.24 8.18 8.40
C GLU A 99 10.46 6.91 7.57
N LEU A 100 11.69 6.38 7.55
CA LEU A 100 12.00 5.11 6.92
C LEU A 100 11.28 3.94 7.59
N ALA A 101 11.25 3.88 8.92
CA ALA A 101 10.53 2.86 9.68
C ALA A 101 9.02 2.89 9.38
N ILE A 102 8.42 4.08 9.31
CA ILE A 102 7.02 4.24 8.88
C ILE A 102 6.83 3.75 7.44
N CYS A 103 7.73 4.10 6.53
CA CYS A 103 7.65 3.64 5.14
C CYS A 103 7.73 2.11 5.02
N TYR A 104 8.56 1.45 5.84
CA TYR A 104 8.63 -0.02 5.89
C TYR A 104 7.32 -0.61 6.41
N TRP A 105 6.78 -0.07 7.51
CA TRP A 105 5.51 -0.52 8.07
C TRP A 105 4.36 -0.37 7.07
N LEU A 106 4.23 0.81 6.45
CA LEU A 106 3.23 1.06 5.41
C LEU A 106 3.42 0.17 4.18
N SER A 107 4.66 -0.15 3.79
CA SER A 107 4.92 -1.10 2.70
C SER A 107 4.41 -2.51 3.05
N GLY A 108 4.53 -2.93 4.31
CA GLY A 108 3.94 -4.17 4.81
C GLY A 108 2.41 -4.15 4.78
N VAL A 109 1.79 -3.02 5.13
CA VAL A 109 0.33 -2.83 5.02
C VAL A 109 -0.12 -2.95 3.56
N MET A 110 0.59 -2.34 2.61
CA MET A 110 0.29 -2.48 1.18
C MET A 110 0.33 -3.94 0.70
N PHE A 111 1.32 -4.69 1.17
CA PHE A 111 1.44 -6.12 0.86
C PHE A 111 0.23 -6.90 1.40
N ALA A 112 -0.15 -6.67 2.66
CA ALA A 112 -1.31 -7.30 3.27
C ALA A 112 -2.61 -6.98 2.52
N LEU A 113 -2.80 -5.73 2.11
CA LEU A 113 -3.96 -5.32 1.30
C LEU A 113 -3.99 -6.03 -0.05
N SER A 114 -2.84 -6.20 -0.72
CA SER A 114 -2.78 -6.94 -2.00
C SER A 114 -3.17 -8.41 -1.84
N LEU A 115 -2.78 -9.05 -0.74
CA LEU A 115 -3.16 -10.43 -0.42
C LEU A 115 -4.67 -10.52 -0.14
N TRP A 116 -5.21 -9.58 0.62
CA TRP A 116 -6.63 -9.55 0.95
C TRP A 116 -7.52 -9.29 -0.27
N GLU A 117 -7.03 -8.48 -1.22
CA GLU A 117 -7.68 -8.30 -2.53
C GLU A 117 -7.68 -9.60 -3.34
N SER A 118 -6.56 -10.34 -3.32
CA SER A 118 -6.47 -11.65 -3.97
C SER A 118 -7.48 -12.65 -3.41
N LEU A 119 -7.68 -12.66 -2.08
CA LEU A 119 -8.70 -13.48 -1.43
C LEU A 119 -10.12 -13.09 -1.86
N SER A 120 -10.38 -11.79 -2.06
CA SER A 120 -11.67 -11.31 -2.56
C SER A 120 -11.94 -11.82 -3.98
N GLY A 121 -10.92 -11.80 -4.85
CA GLY A 121 -10.98 -12.42 -6.18
C GLY A 121 -11.21 -13.93 -6.12
N TRP A 122 -10.49 -14.64 -5.24
CA TRP A 122 -10.65 -16.08 -5.02
C TRP A 122 -12.08 -16.46 -4.60
N LEU A 123 -12.67 -15.70 -3.69
CA LEU A 123 -14.05 -15.94 -3.23
C LEU A 123 -15.09 -15.70 -4.34
N LEU A 124 -14.85 -14.76 -5.24
CA LEU A 124 -15.74 -14.52 -6.39
C LEU A 124 -15.73 -15.70 -7.37
N PHE A 125 -14.59 -16.37 -7.56
CA PHE A 125 -14.56 -17.64 -8.31
C PHE A 125 -15.44 -18.71 -7.66
N ASN A 126 -15.39 -18.84 -6.33
CA ASN A 126 -16.19 -19.83 -5.59
C ASN A 126 -17.71 -19.54 -5.61
N ILE A 127 -18.12 -18.30 -5.88
CA ILE A 127 -19.54 -17.89 -5.94
C ILE A 127 -20.08 -17.98 -7.39
N ASN A 128 -19.39 -18.70 -8.29
CA ASN A 128 -19.75 -18.82 -9.72
C ASN A 128 -19.85 -17.46 -10.44
N LYS A 129 -19.03 -16.49 -10.04
CA LYS A 129 -18.90 -15.17 -10.70
C LYS A 129 -17.45 -14.95 -11.17
N PRO A 130 -16.99 -15.74 -12.16
CA PRO A 130 -15.57 -15.73 -12.58
C PRO A 130 -15.15 -14.42 -13.23
N ASP A 131 -16.06 -13.72 -13.91
CA ASP A 131 -15.75 -12.46 -14.62
C ASP A 131 -15.15 -11.41 -13.66
N TYR A 132 -15.81 -11.20 -12.52
CA TYR A 132 -15.30 -10.31 -11.47
C TYR A 132 -14.08 -10.93 -10.76
N GLY A 133 -14.06 -12.26 -10.56
CA GLY A 133 -12.94 -12.97 -9.97
C GLY A 133 -11.62 -12.71 -10.71
N TYR A 134 -11.62 -12.81 -12.04
CA TYR A 134 -10.43 -12.54 -12.86
C TYR A 134 -9.97 -11.09 -12.76
N ILE A 135 -10.89 -10.14 -12.76
CA ILE A 135 -10.57 -8.70 -12.63
C ILE A 135 -9.86 -8.46 -11.29
N PHE A 136 -10.45 -8.90 -10.17
CA PHE A 136 -9.87 -8.68 -8.85
C PHE A 136 -8.55 -9.45 -8.65
N ALA A 137 -8.45 -10.67 -9.17
CA ALA A 137 -7.20 -11.42 -9.15
C ALA A 137 -6.08 -10.67 -9.91
N PHE A 138 -6.36 -10.17 -11.10
CA PHE A 138 -5.40 -9.39 -11.89
C PHE A 138 -4.99 -8.09 -11.20
N VAL A 139 -5.96 -7.35 -10.65
CA VAL A 139 -5.70 -6.12 -9.87
C VAL A 139 -4.82 -6.41 -8.65
N SER A 140 -5.10 -7.51 -7.92
CA SER A 140 -4.31 -7.91 -6.76
C SER A 140 -2.85 -8.23 -7.12
N LEU A 141 -2.61 -8.86 -8.28
CA LEU A 141 -1.27 -9.14 -8.79
C LEU A 141 -0.51 -7.85 -9.08
N LEU A 142 -1.17 -6.86 -9.71
CA LEU A 142 -0.57 -5.55 -9.94
C LEU A 142 -0.24 -4.85 -8.62
N MET A 143 -1.17 -4.85 -7.66
CA MET A 143 -0.93 -4.30 -6.32
C MET A 143 0.29 -4.94 -5.66
N TYR A 144 0.39 -6.27 -5.71
CA TYR A 144 1.55 -6.99 -5.17
C TYR A 144 2.86 -6.52 -5.81
N LEU A 145 2.89 -6.40 -7.14
CA LEU A 145 4.06 -5.94 -7.89
C LEU A 145 4.44 -4.50 -7.51
N PHE A 146 3.48 -3.60 -7.35
CA PHE A 146 3.76 -2.23 -6.89
C PHE A 146 4.27 -2.16 -5.47
N SER A 147 3.65 -2.90 -4.54
CA SER A 147 4.11 -2.99 -3.16
C SER A 147 5.58 -3.42 -3.10
N TYR A 148 5.95 -4.44 -3.88
CA TYR A 148 7.33 -4.88 -4.00
C TYR A 148 8.26 -3.78 -4.57
N MET A 149 7.86 -3.10 -5.64
CA MET A 149 8.65 -2.01 -6.22
C MET A 149 8.88 -0.85 -5.23
N ILE A 150 7.89 -0.54 -4.40
CA ILE A 150 7.98 0.51 -3.38
C ILE A 150 8.92 0.08 -2.26
N LEU A 151 8.79 -1.15 -1.78
CA LEU A 151 9.69 -1.71 -0.78
C LEU A 151 11.14 -1.64 -1.24
N MET A 152 11.42 -1.99 -2.50
CA MET A 152 12.76 -1.87 -3.08
C MET A 152 13.26 -0.43 -3.15
N LYS A 153 12.38 0.55 -3.38
CA LYS A 153 12.74 1.97 -3.31
C LYS A 153 13.06 2.41 -1.88
N VAL A 154 12.25 1.99 -0.90
CA VAL A 154 12.49 2.28 0.52
C VAL A 154 13.83 1.70 0.96
N LYS A 155 14.10 0.44 0.62
CA LYS A 155 15.39 -0.23 0.91
C LYS A 155 16.58 0.50 0.30
N LYS A 156 16.46 1.02 -0.93
CA LYS A 156 17.53 1.82 -1.54
C LYS A 156 17.78 3.12 -0.78
N SER A 157 16.73 3.79 -0.31
CA SER A 157 16.88 5.01 0.51
C SER A 157 17.53 4.72 1.85
N ASP A 158 17.26 3.56 2.43
CA ASP A 158 17.85 3.09 3.69
C ASP A 158 19.38 2.91 3.58
N VAL A 159 19.83 2.16 2.57
CA VAL A 159 21.28 1.96 2.30
C VAL A 159 22.01 3.29 2.12
N VAL A 160 21.43 4.23 1.36
CA VAL A 160 22.02 5.55 1.14
C VAL A 160 22.12 6.37 2.44
N ASN A 161 21.18 6.19 3.37
CA ASN A 161 21.23 6.90 4.66
C ASN A 161 22.29 6.30 5.59
N ILE A 162 22.52 4.99 5.53
CA ILE A 162 23.61 4.32 6.25
C ILE A 162 24.97 4.80 5.73
N GLU A 163 25.19 4.78 4.41
CA GLU A 163 26.43 5.25 3.78
C GLU A 163 26.76 6.71 4.15
N LYS A 164 25.75 7.59 4.22
CA LYS A 164 25.94 8.98 4.65
C LYS A 164 26.33 9.12 6.12
N LYS A 165 25.82 8.24 6.99
CA LYS A 165 26.20 8.22 8.40
C LYS A 165 27.64 7.78 8.56
N GLU A 166 28.04 6.72 7.86
CA GLU A 166 29.43 6.24 7.85
C GLU A 166 30.39 7.32 7.35
N ALA A 167 30.07 7.98 6.23
CA ALA A 167 30.89 9.08 5.70
C ALA A 167 30.95 10.33 6.62
N ASN A 168 29.93 10.55 7.45
CA ASN A 168 29.97 11.63 8.45
C ASN A 168 30.83 11.26 9.66
N ILE A 169 30.76 10.00 10.11
CA ILE A 169 31.61 9.49 11.19
C ILE A 169 33.09 9.55 10.77
N GLU A 170 33.43 9.15 9.54
CA GLU A 170 34.79 9.26 9.01
C GLU A 170 35.30 10.71 9.04
N LYS A 171 34.47 11.68 8.63
CA LYS A 171 34.81 13.11 8.69
C LYS A 171 34.96 13.64 10.12
N GLU A 172 34.18 13.11 11.06
CA GLU A 172 34.32 13.48 12.48
C GLU A 172 35.62 12.92 13.08
N ILE A 173 36.03 11.72 12.70
CA ILE A 173 37.31 11.11 13.09
C ILE A 173 38.50 11.86 12.46
N GLU A 174 38.36 12.30 11.20
CA GLU A 174 39.40 13.06 10.49
C GLU A 174 39.50 14.53 10.92
N ASN A 175 38.58 15.05 11.73
CA ASN A 175 38.69 16.40 12.26
C ASN A 175 39.84 16.49 13.28
N PRO A 176 40.93 17.24 13.01
CA PRO A 176 42.09 17.35 13.89
C PRO A 176 41.80 18.12 15.20
N ILE A 177 40.58 18.65 15.37
CA ILE A 177 40.11 19.25 16.63
C ILE A 177 39.65 18.16 17.62
N LEU A 178 39.25 16.98 17.12
CA LEU A 178 38.85 15.82 17.93
C LEU A 178 39.91 14.72 17.95
N SER A 179 40.97 14.80 17.12
CA SER A 179 42.16 14.00 17.34
C SER A 179 42.72 14.39 18.70
N SER A 180 42.72 13.44 19.64
CA SER A 180 43.26 13.58 20.97
C SER A 180 44.59 14.32 20.89
N VAL A 181 44.62 15.55 21.39
CA VAL A 181 45.87 16.28 21.60
C VAL A 181 46.75 15.35 22.44
N ASP A 182 47.92 14.96 21.92
CA ASP A 182 48.93 14.10 22.56
C ASP A 182 49.50 14.67 23.88
N ASN A 183 48.91 15.72 24.43
CA ASN A 183 49.35 16.35 25.66
C ASN A 183 48.61 15.75 26.84
N ALA A 184 49.39 15.01 27.64
CA ALA A 184 49.04 14.46 28.94
C ALA A 184 48.09 15.36 29.76
N PRO A 185 47.14 14.78 30.52
CA PRO A 185 46.18 15.53 31.32
C PRO A 185 46.92 16.49 32.27
N GLY A 186 46.75 17.81 32.05
CA GLY A 186 47.33 18.84 32.92
C GLY A 186 47.94 20.07 32.23
N LYS A 187 48.05 20.11 30.89
CA LYS A 187 48.49 21.32 30.16
C LYS A 187 47.31 22.02 29.49
N PHE A 188 46.51 22.75 30.28
CA PHE A 188 45.70 23.83 29.72
C PHE A 188 46.61 25.05 29.54
N GLU A 189 46.63 25.63 28.33
CA GLU A 189 47.26 26.92 28.10
C GLU A 189 46.56 27.95 28.99
N LYS A 190 47.34 28.66 29.81
CA LYS A 190 46.86 29.52 30.91
C LYS A 190 46.14 30.79 30.42
N GLU A 191 45.84 30.89 29.13
CA GLU A 191 45.35 32.11 28.49
C GLU A 191 43.82 32.12 28.31
N ASP A 192 43.13 31.01 28.57
CA ASP A 192 41.69 30.88 28.26
C ASP A 192 40.74 31.23 29.42
N PHE A 193 41.25 31.80 30.51
CA PHE A 193 40.40 32.40 31.55
C PHE A 193 40.37 33.92 31.36
N ILE A 194 39.37 34.38 30.61
CA ILE A 194 39.00 35.78 30.47
C ILE A 194 38.76 36.37 31.88
N LYS A 195 39.46 37.47 32.20
CA LYS A 195 39.28 38.29 33.42
C LYS A 195 38.06 39.20 33.32
#